data_AF-A0A971XGE7-F1
#
_entry.id   AF-A0A971XGE7-F1
#
_cell.length_a   1.000
_cell.length_b   1.000
_cell.length_c   1.000
_cell.angle_alpha   90.00
_cell.angle_beta   90.00
_cell.angle_gamma   90.00
#
_symmetry.space_group_name_H-M   'P 1'
#
loop_
_entity.id
_entity.type
_entity.pdbx_description
1 polymer ?
#
loop_
_entity_poly.entity_id
_entity_poly.type
_entity_poly.pdbx_seq_one_letter_code
_entity_poly.pdbx_strand_id
1 'polypeptide(L)'
;MKTLFNNINEHLGMSKEDSKAFFDNLYDFLLQNEADVVDYQGLKIQSTPPLCPNCRSNDIVKNGKQKGMQNYRCKHCGRQFRITTGTFVYRLQKSQLMLEYIRCMVAGKSLRACAREVGISLPTSFAWRHKILAALKNFDKNVNFFGIVEIDELLMDYSEKGRKYSSV
;
A
#
# COMPACT_ATOMS: atom_id res chain seq x y z
N MET A 1 -12.31 8.33 15.88
CA MET A 1 -11.47 7.11 15.75
C MET A 1 -12.13 5.86 16.32
N LYS A 2 -12.64 5.84 17.56
CA LYS A 2 -13.34 4.66 18.11
C LYS A 2 -14.58 4.25 17.29
N THR A 3 -15.43 5.18 16.89
CA THR A 3 -16.68 4.87 16.17
C THR A 3 -16.52 4.22 14.78
N LEU A 4 -15.46 4.53 14.02
CA LEU A 4 -15.25 3.98 12.67
C LEU A 4 -14.61 2.59 12.66
N PHE A 5 -13.84 2.27 13.72
CA PHE A 5 -13.06 1.02 13.81
C PHE A 5 -13.56 0.05 14.90
N ASN A 6 -14.52 0.45 15.73
CA ASN A 6 -15.14 -0.46 16.70
C ASN A 6 -15.84 -1.66 16.02
N ASN A 7 -16.17 -1.54 14.73
CA ASN A 7 -16.97 -2.51 13.98
C ASN A 7 -16.22 -3.17 12.81
N ILE A 8 -14.88 -3.18 12.80
CA ILE A 8 -14.12 -3.88 11.72
C ILE A 8 -14.60 -5.34 11.59
N ASN A 9 -14.92 -5.99 12.71
CA ASN A 9 -15.44 -7.36 12.72
C ASN A 9 -16.86 -7.49 12.15
N GLU A 10 -17.70 -6.45 12.25
CA GLU A 10 -19.04 -6.46 11.64
C GLU A 10 -18.96 -6.29 10.12
N HIS A 11 -17.94 -5.60 9.61
CA HIS A 11 -17.75 -5.38 8.17
C HIS A 11 -17.17 -6.58 7.42
N LEU A 12 -16.56 -7.56 8.10
CA LEU A 12 -15.94 -8.74 7.48
C LEU A 12 -16.95 -9.75 6.90
N GLY A 13 -18.24 -9.61 7.20
CA GLY A 13 -19.32 -10.49 6.72
C GLY A 13 -20.43 -9.79 5.94
N MET A 14 -20.20 -8.56 5.47
CA MET A 14 -21.23 -7.72 4.85
C MET A 14 -21.43 -7.99 3.36
N SER A 15 -22.60 -7.58 2.84
CA SER A 15 -22.89 -7.60 1.42
C SER A 15 -21.94 -6.69 0.62
N LYS A 16 -21.86 -6.88 -0.71
CA LYS A 16 -21.04 -6.03 -1.59
C LYS A 16 -21.42 -4.55 -1.51
N GLU A 17 -22.71 -4.25 -1.28
CA GLU A 17 -23.25 -2.89 -1.21
C GLU A 17 -22.84 -2.19 0.08
N ASP A 18 -22.93 -2.91 1.18
CA ASP A 18 -22.52 -2.43 2.50
C ASP A 18 -21.00 -2.20 2.60
N SER A 19 -20.22 -3.11 2.02
CA SER A 19 -18.77 -2.97 1.93
C SER A 19 -18.40 -1.70 1.16
N LYS A 20 -19.12 -1.43 0.06
CA LYS A 20 -18.94 -0.21 -0.73
C LYS A 20 -19.29 1.04 0.07
N ALA A 21 -20.41 1.05 0.78
CA ALA A 21 -20.82 2.17 1.63
C ALA A 21 -19.78 2.44 2.74
N PHE A 22 -19.22 1.41 3.36
CA PHE A 22 -18.11 1.56 4.30
C PHE A 22 -16.88 2.22 3.66
N PHE A 23 -16.47 1.78 2.47
CA PHE A 23 -15.34 2.38 1.76
C PHE A 23 -15.59 3.83 1.37
N ASP A 24 -16.79 4.17 0.92
CA ASP A 24 -17.16 5.55 0.57
C ASP A 24 -17.13 6.44 1.84
N ASN A 25 -17.69 5.97 2.96
CA ASN A 25 -17.63 6.69 4.24
C ASN A 25 -16.18 6.88 4.76
N LEU A 26 -15.34 5.84 4.62
CA LEU A 26 -13.92 5.93 4.99
C LEU A 26 -13.18 6.94 4.10
N TYR A 27 -13.48 6.96 2.80
CA TYR A 27 -12.90 7.90 1.85
C TYR A 27 -13.27 9.34 2.20
N ASP A 28 -14.55 9.61 2.44
CA ASP A 28 -15.04 10.95 2.81
C ASP A 28 -14.45 11.40 4.15
N PHE A 29 -14.33 10.50 5.12
CA PHE A 29 -13.68 10.78 6.39
C PHE A 29 -12.21 11.20 6.19
N LEU A 30 -11.45 10.49 5.36
CA LEU A 30 -10.05 10.81 5.08
C LEU A 30 -9.92 12.18 4.40
N LEU A 31 -10.79 12.49 3.44
CA LEU A 31 -10.82 13.80 2.78
C LEU A 31 -11.13 14.94 3.75
N GLN A 32 -12.12 14.78 4.63
CA GLN A 32 -12.51 15.79 5.62
C GLN A 32 -11.40 16.11 6.63
N ASN A 33 -10.50 15.16 6.88
CA ASN A 33 -9.39 15.32 7.81
C ASN A 33 -8.07 15.68 7.11
N GLU A 34 -8.10 15.98 5.80
CA GLU A 34 -6.91 16.23 4.96
C GLU A 34 -5.84 15.12 5.09
N ALA A 35 -6.29 13.88 5.36
CA ALA A 35 -5.42 12.75 5.61
C ALA A 35 -5.22 11.93 4.34
N ASP A 36 -3.97 11.68 3.96
CA ASP A 36 -3.58 10.79 2.87
C ASP A 36 -3.13 9.42 3.43
N VAL A 37 -3.22 8.38 2.60
CA VAL A 37 -2.68 7.03 2.86
C VAL A 37 -1.19 7.07 3.22
N VAL A 38 -0.49 8.13 2.82
CA VAL A 38 0.92 8.39 3.13
C VAL A 38 1.14 8.79 4.59
N ASP A 39 0.14 9.35 5.27
CA ASP A 39 0.29 9.92 6.62
C ASP A 39 0.51 8.86 7.69
N TYR A 40 -0.11 7.68 7.53
CA TYR A 40 0.17 6.54 8.41
C TYR A 40 1.67 6.18 8.40
N GLN A 41 2.31 6.24 7.23
CA GLN A 41 3.75 5.99 7.15
C GLN A 41 4.53 7.12 7.80
N GLY A 42 4.11 8.37 7.62
CA GLY A 42 4.68 9.53 8.33
C GLY A 42 4.63 9.38 9.86
N LEU A 43 3.51 8.91 10.41
CA LEU A 43 3.35 8.63 11.84
C LEU A 43 4.25 7.46 12.30
N LYS A 44 4.27 6.37 11.54
CA LYS A 44 5.10 5.19 11.86
C LYS A 44 6.61 5.50 11.83
N ILE A 45 7.01 6.41 10.94
CA ILE A 45 8.37 6.94 10.83
C ILE A 45 8.80 7.68 12.11
N GLN A 46 7.88 8.38 12.77
CA GLN A 46 8.18 9.12 14.00
C GLN A 46 8.26 8.21 15.24
N SER A 47 7.54 7.09 15.25
CA SER A 47 7.43 6.21 16.42
C SER A 47 8.48 5.09 16.48
N THR A 48 9.17 4.77 15.38
CA THR A 48 10.06 3.60 15.31
C THR A 48 11.49 3.99 14.90
N PRO A 49 12.54 3.57 15.63
CA PRO A 49 13.92 3.82 15.21
C PRO A 49 14.24 3.09 13.89
N PRO A 50 14.98 3.70 12.96
CA PRO A 50 15.25 3.11 11.66
C PRO A 50 16.18 1.89 11.79
N LEU A 51 15.81 0.79 11.14
CA LEU A 51 16.67 -0.39 10.97
C LEU A 51 17.23 -0.42 9.55
N CYS A 52 18.42 -1.01 9.37
CA CYS A 52 18.99 -1.16 8.04
C CYS A 52 18.10 -2.07 7.17
N PRO A 53 17.66 -1.64 5.98
CA PRO A 53 16.82 -2.47 5.12
C PRO A 53 17.57 -3.65 4.49
N ASN A 54 18.92 -3.66 4.55
CA ASN A 54 19.75 -4.73 3.98
C ASN A 54 20.11 -5.79 5.04
N CYS A 55 20.71 -5.37 6.16
CA CYS A 55 21.20 -6.30 7.19
C CYS A 55 20.43 -6.25 8.51
N ARG A 56 19.37 -5.43 8.62
CA ARG A 56 18.54 -5.26 9.83
C ARG A 56 19.26 -4.76 11.10
N SER A 57 20.54 -4.41 11.02
CA SER A 57 21.28 -3.76 12.11
C SER A 57 20.64 -2.41 12.51
N ASN A 58 20.72 -2.10 13.80
CA ASN A 58 20.32 -0.83 14.42
C ASN A 58 21.45 0.21 14.48
N ASP A 59 22.66 -0.12 14.01
CA ASP A 59 23.82 0.79 13.97
C ASP A 59 23.69 1.79 12.83
N ILE A 60 22.77 2.74 12.99
CA ILE A 60 22.38 3.70 11.97
C ILE A 60 22.82 5.11 12.36
N VAL A 61 23.44 5.81 11.41
CA VAL A 61 23.78 7.24 11.54
C VAL A 61 23.07 8.09 10.51
N LYS A 62 22.83 9.36 10.85
CA LYS A 62 22.33 10.37 9.91
C LYS A 62 23.44 10.70 8.90
N ASN A 63 23.09 10.72 7.62
CA ASN A 63 24.00 10.92 6.49
C ASN A 63 23.51 12.05 5.57
N GLY A 64 23.29 13.23 6.16
CA GLY A 64 22.79 14.41 5.46
C GLY A 64 21.30 14.34 5.08
N LYS A 65 20.83 15.34 4.34
CA LYS A 65 19.46 15.44 3.83
C LYS A 65 19.47 15.57 2.31
N GLN A 66 18.49 14.99 1.65
CA GLN A 66 18.30 15.14 0.20
C GLN A 66 16.85 15.48 -0.09
N LYS A 67 16.61 16.62 -0.74
CA LYS A 67 15.26 17.17 -1.00
C LYS A 67 14.43 17.26 0.28
N GLY A 68 15.02 17.83 1.35
CA GLY A 68 14.37 17.96 2.67
C GLY A 68 14.30 16.67 3.50
N MET A 69 14.43 15.50 2.88
CA MET A 69 14.31 14.21 3.58
C MET A 69 15.63 13.75 4.17
N GLN A 70 15.59 13.23 5.40
CA GLN A 70 16.76 12.64 6.08
C GLN A 70 17.24 11.38 5.36
N ASN A 71 18.55 11.33 5.08
CA ASN A 71 19.23 10.13 4.62
C ASN A 71 19.98 9.48 5.79
N TYR A 72 20.03 8.14 5.80
CA TYR A 72 20.64 7.34 6.84
C TYR A 72 21.71 6.42 6.23
N ARG A 73 22.71 6.06 7.02
CA ARG A 73 23.75 5.11 6.65
C ARG A 73 23.92 4.07 7.76
N CYS A 74 23.89 2.79 7.37
CA CYS A 74 24.22 1.70 8.27
C CYS A 74 25.75 1.60 8.42
N LYS A 75 26.25 1.54 9.65
CA LYS A 75 27.68 1.34 9.94
C LYS A 75 28.14 -0.09 9.68
N HIS A 76 27.27 -1.08 9.85
CA HIS A 76 27.60 -2.48 9.67
C HIS A 76 27.82 -2.86 8.19
N CYS A 77 26.89 -2.51 7.29
CA CYS A 77 26.99 -2.89 5.86
C CYS A 77 27.23 -1.70 4.90
N GLY A 78 27.37 -0.48 5.42
CA GLY A 78 27.60 0.72 4.62
C GLY A 78 26.38 1.22 3.82
N ARG A 79 25.25 0.49 3.81
CA ARG A 79 24.07 0.82 3.02
C ARG A 79 23.50 2.19 3.41
N GLN A 80 23.24 3.01 2.40
CA GLN A 80 22.48 4.25 2.53
C GLN A 80 21.00 4.02 2.24
N PHE A 81 20.12 4.64 3.01
CA PHE A 81 18.68 4.49 2.87
C PHE A 81 17.93 5.68 3.48
N ARG A 82 16.69 5.85 3.04
CA ARG A 82 15.74 6.78 3.67
C ARG A 82 14.83 5.99 4.60
N ILE A 83 14.19 6.66 5.53
CA ILE A 83 13.23 5.98 6.43
C ILE A 83 12.00 5.43 5.67
N THR A 84 11.69 6.00 4.51
CA THR A 84 10.68 5.48 3.58
C THR A 84 11.21 4.31 2.72
N THR A 85 12.48 3.92 2.81
CA THR A 85 13.03 2.85 1.97
C THR A 85 12.37 1.53 2.31
N GLY A 86 11.86 0.83 1.29
CA GLY A 86 11.14 -0.43 1.47
C GLY A 86 9.67 -0.26 1.86
N THR A 87 9.18 0.98 2.01
CA THR A 87 7.77 1.24 2.28
C THR A 87 7.00 1.59 1.00
N PHE A 88 5.66 1.50 1.07
CA PHE A 88 4.75 1.86 -0.03
C PHE A 88 5.05 3.24 -0.62
N VAL A 89 5.33 4.24 0.23
CA VAL A 89 5.53 5.64 -0.17
C VAL A 89 6.94 5.93 -0.73
N TYR A 90 7.81 4.90 -0.79
CA TYR A 90 9.15 5.08 -1.35
C TYR A 90 9.09 5.55 -2.80
N ARG A 91 9.66 6.74 -3.06
CA ARG A 91 9.67 7.41 -4.38
C ARG A 91 8.28 7.59 -4.98
N LEU A 92 7.23 7.60 -4.15
CA LEU A 92 5.90 7.94 -4.61
C LEU A 92 5.88 9.43 -4.95
N GLN A 93 5.44 9.75 -6.17
CA GLN A 93 5.18 11.12 -6.61
C GLN A 93 3.68 11.33 -6.62
N LYS A 94 3.22 12.58 -6.49
CA LYS A 94 1.79 12.92 -6.49
C LYS A 94 0.98 12.09 -5.48
N SER A 95 1.50 11.93 -4.26
CA SER A 95 0.85 11.13 -3.22
C SER A 95 -0.60 11.55 -2.96
N GLN A 96 -0.91 12.83 -3.08
CA GLN A 96 -2.26 13.37 -2.90
C GLN A 96 -3.32 12.74 -3.82
N LEU A 97 -2.93 12.16 -4.96
CA LEU A 97 -3.84 11.48 -5.89
C LEU A 97 -4.03 9.98 -5.56
N MET A 98 -3.30 9.49 -4.56
CA MET A 98 -3.22 8.05 -4.26
C MET A 98 -4.55 7.52 -3.74
N LEU A 99 -5.24 8.29 -2.89
CA LEU A 99 -6.52 7.92 -2.33
C LEU A 99 -7.60 7.75 -3.42
N GLU A 100 -7.67 8.70 -4.35
CA GLU A 100 -8.58 8.64 -5.51
C GLU A 100 -8.26 7.44 -6.42
N TYR A 101 -6.97 7.16 -6.63
CA TYR A 101 -6.54 6.00 -7.40
C TYR A 101 -6.95 4.67 -6.74
N ILE A 102 -6.84 4.57 -5.41
CA ILE A 102 -7.29 3.38 -4.67
C ILE A 102 -8.81 3.20 -4.82
N ARG A 103 -9.59 4.28 -4.71
CA ARG A 103 -11.04 4.25 -4.95
C ARG A 103 -11.38 3.73 -6.36
N CYS A 104 -10.67 4.17 -7.39
CA CYS A 104 -10.84 3.65 -8.75
C CYS A 104 -10.52 2.15 -8.84
N MET A 105 -9.47 1.68 -8.14
CA MET A 105 -9.07 0.28 -8.11
C MET A 105 -10.11 -0.59 -7.41
N VAL A 106 -10.64 -0.16 -6.27
CA VAL A 106 -11.69 -0.86 -5.50
C VAL A 106 -12.98 -0.94 -6.31
N ALA A 107 -13.32 0.10 -7.07
CA ALA A 107 -14.43 0.09 -8.02
C ALA A 107 -14.23 -0.84 -9.25
N GLY A 108 -13.13 -1.60 -9.31
CA GLY A 108 -12.87 -2.58 -10.38
C GLY A 108 -12.45 -1.97 -11.72
N LYS A 109 -12.08 -0.68 -11.76
CA LYS A 109 -11.74 0.00 -13.02
C LYS A 109 -10.43 -0.54 -13.63
N SER A 110 -10.36 -0.51 -14.96
CA SER A 110 -9.13 -0.86 -15.70
C SER A 110 -8.02 0.18 -15.47
N LEU A 111 -6.76 -0.21 -15.64
CA LEU A 111 -5.61 0.72 -15.51
C LEU A 111 -5.77 1.99 -16.36
N ARG A 112 -6.31 1.85 -17.59
CA ARG A 112 -6.56 2.99 -18.47
C ARG A 112 -7.67 3.90 -17.96
N ALA A 113 -8.72 3.32 -17.38
CA ALA A 113 -9.80 4.10 -16.78
C ALA A 113 -9.30 4.86 -15.54
N CYS A 114 -8.58 4.17 -14.62
CA CYS A 114 -7.98 4.82 -13.46
C CYS A 114 -7.01 5.94 -13.87
N ALA A 115 -6.18 5.71 -14.89
CA ALA A 115 -5.22 6.71 -15.38
C ALA A 115 -5.91 7.97 -15.91
N ARG A 116 -7.00 7.82 -16.69
CA ARG A 116 -7.77 8.95 -17.21
C ARG A 116 -8.49 9.73 -16.11
N GLU A 117 -9.12 9.03 -15.17
CA GLU A 117 -9.91 9.63 -14.10
C GLU A 117 -9.05 10.44 -13.13
N VAL A 118 -7.92 9.85 -12.70
CA VAL A 118 -6.98 10.50 -11.76
C VAL A 118 -6.04 11.49 -12.46
N GLY A 119 -6.00 11.51 -13.79
CA GLY A 119 -5.12 12.40 -14.56
C GLY A 119 -3.63 12.02 -14.49
N ILE A 120 -3.32 10.72 -14.56
CA ILE A 120 -1.95 10.18 -14.55
C ILE A 120 -1.65 9.37 -15.81
N SER A 121 -0.36 9.09 -16.07
CA SER A 121 0.03 8.24 -17.20
C SER A 121 -0.31 6.77 -16.93
N LEU A 122 -0.56 5.99 -18.00
CA LEU A 122 -0.77 4.54 -17.89
C LEU A 122 0.40 3.81 -17.21
N PRO A 123 1.69 4.09 -17.51
CA PRO A 123 2.81 3.51 -16.77
C PRO A 123 2.79 3.83 -15.28
N THR A 124 2.40 5.05 -14.89
CA THR A 124 2.24 5.45 -13.49
C THR A 124 1.15 4.62 -12.81
N SER A 125 -0.02 4.50 -13.46
CA SER A 125 -1.11 3.65 -12.97
C SER A 125 -0.66 2.20 -12.77
N PHE A 126 0.03 1.61 -13.75
CA PHE A 126 0.58 0.26 -13.62
C PHE A 126 1.52 0.12 -12.42
N ALA A 127 2.50 1.02 -12.29
CA ALA A 127 3.46 1.00 -11.18
C ALA A 127 2.77 1.19 -9.81
N TRP A 128 1.76 2.05 -9.72
CA TRP A 128 0.99 2.29 -8.50
C TRP A 128 0.17 1.07 -8.11
N ARG A 129 -0.49 0.41 -9.06
CA ARG A 129 -1.24 -0.83 -8.80
C ARG A 129 -0.32 -1.92 -8.23
N HIS A 130 0.86 -2.10 -8.81
CA HIS A 130 1.85 -3.03 -8.28
C HIS A 130 2.34 -2.68 -6.87
N LYS A 131 2.56 -1.39 -6.58
CA LYS A 131 2.92 -0.94 -5.22
C LYS A 131 1.81 -1.25 -4.20
N ILE A 132 0.55 -0.98 -4.55
CA ILE A 132 -0.61 -1.27 -3.67
C ILE A 132 -0.70 -2.77 -3.40
N LEU A 133 -0.71 -3.58 -4.46
CA LEU A 133 -0.82 -5.04 -4.33
C LEU A 133 0.36 -5.65 -3.56
N ALA A 134 1.58 -5.15 -3.75
CA ALA A 134 2.74 -5.59 -2.99
C ALA A 134 2.64 -5.22 -1.50
N ALA A 135 2.03 -4.07 -1.17
CA ALA A 135 1.77 -3.70 0.22
C ALA A 135 0.69 -4.60 0.85
N LEU A 136 -0.38 -4.89 0.11
CA LEU A 136 -1.47 -5.78 0.55
C LEU A 136 -0.99 -7.21 0.82
N LYS A 137 -0.08 -7.74 -0.01
CA LYS A 137 0.49 -9.09 0.17
C LYS A 137 1.16 -9.31 1.55
N ASN A 138 1.63 -8.25 2.19
CA ASN A 138 2.21 -8.38 3.53
C ASN A 138 1.16 -8.59 4.63
N PHE A 139 -0.11 -8.26 4.38
CA PHE A 139 -1.22 -8.50 5.31
C PHE A 139 -1.62 -9.98 5.30
N ASP A 140 -1.59 -10.65 4.15
CA ASP A 140 -1.94 -12.08 4.02
C ASP A 140 -1.15 -12.99 4.99
N LYS A 141 0.09 -12.61 5.32
CA LYS A 141 0.96 -13.39 6.22
C LYS A 141 0.48 -13.43 7.68
N ASN A 142 -0.42 -12.55 8.07
CA ASN A 142 -0.90 -12.42 9.45
C ASN A 142 -2.39 -12.79 9.59
N VAL A 143 -2.99 -13.40 8.57
CA VAL A 143 -4.39 -13.83 8.62
C VAL A 143 -4.43 -15.24 9.21
N ASN A 144 -4.99 -15.34 10.42
CA ASN A 144 -5.34 -16.63 11.03
C ASN A 144 -6.84 -16.84 10.86
N PHE A 145 -7.23 -17.99 10.31
CA PHE A 145 -8.63 -18.40 10.19
C PHE A 145 -9.05 -19.21 11.42
N PHE A 146 -10.21 -18.91 11.98
CA PHE A 146 -10.76 -19.62 13.15
C PHE A 146 -12.25 -19.91 12.95
N GLY A 147 -12.73 -21.02 13.51
CA GLY A 147 -14.14 -21.42 13.43
C GLY A 147 -14.48 -22.18 12.14
N ILE A 148 -15.68 -21.92 11.61
CA ILE A 148 -16.14 -22.52 10.35
C ILE A 148 -15.57 -21.68 9.20
N VAL A 149 -14.79 -22.32 8.33
CA VAL A 149 -14.15 -21.69 7.17
C VAL A 149 -14.77 -22.26 5.92
N GLU A 150 -15.30 -21.37 5.07
CA GLU A 150 -15.77 -21.72 3.74
C GLU A 150 -14.72 -21.33 2.70
N ILE A 151 -14.54 -22.18 1.71
CA ILE A 151 -13.61 -21.99 0.61
C ILE A 151 -14.43 -22.05 -0.67
N ASP A 152 -14.39 -20.98 -1.44
CA ASP A 152 -15.05 -20.89 -2.74
C ASP A 152 -13.99 -20.76 -3.86
N GLU A 153 -14.30 -21.30 -5.03
CA GLU A 153 -13.40 -21.28 -6.18
C GLU A 153 -13.82 -20.18 -7.16
N LEU A 154 -12.89 -19.26 -7.44
CA LEU A 154 -13.06 -18.29 -8.52
C LEU A 154 -12.22 -18.72 -9.73
N LEU A 155 -12.91 -19.23 -10.75
CA LEU A 155 -12.28 -19.55 -12.04
C LEU A 155 -12.13 -18.28 -12.88
N MET A 156 -10.91 -18.01 -13.34
CA MET A 156 -10.59 -16.87 -14.20
C MET A 156 -9.66 -17.29 -15.33
N ASP A 157 -9.85 -16.71 -16.51
CA ASP A 157 -8.95 -16.91 -17.64
C ASP A 157 -7.57 -16.34 -17.31
N TYR A 158 -6.57 -17.23 -17.20
CA TYR A 158 -5.19 -16.84 -16.97
C TYR A 158 -4.45 -16.70 -18.30
N SER A 159 -3.94 -15.49 -18.58
CA SER A 159 -3.12 -15.26 -19.77
C SER A 159 -1.64 -15.51 -19.49
N GLU A 160 -1.07 -16.52 -20.14
CA GLU A 160 0.37 -16.80 -20.13
C GLU A 160 1.15 -16.07 -21.22
N LYS A 161 0.49 -15.18 -21.97
CA LYS A 161 1.08 -14.49 -23.12
C LYS A 161 2.32 -13.68 -22.69
N GLY A 162 3.45 -13.95 -23.30
CA GLY A 162 4.72 -13.27 -23.02
C GLY A 162 5.54 -13.88 -21.87
N ARG A 163 5.09 -14.99 -21.26
CA ARG A 163 5.95 -15.80 -20.39
C ARG A 163 7.07 -16.42 -21.23
N LYS A 164 8.31 -16.25 -20.77
CA LYS A 164 9.47 -16.93 -21.33
C LYS A 164 9.74 -18.15 -20.47
N TYR A 165 9.45 -19.33 -21.00
CA TYR A 165 9.91 -20.57 -20.38
C TYR A 165 11.39 -20.71 -20.72
N SER A 166 12.24 -20.66 -19.70
CA SER A 166 13.62 -21.10 -19.85
C SER A 166 13.59 -22.60 -20.09
N SER A 167 13.79 -23.02 -21.34
CA SER A 167 14.10 -24.41 -21.67
C SER A 167 15.42 -24.76 -20.99
N VAL A 168 15.32 -25.53 -19.90
CA VAL A 168 16.45 -26.21 -19.26
C VAL A 168 17.00 -27.26 -20.22
#